data_AF-Q5ZIA0-F1
#
_entry.id   AF-Q5ZIA0-F1
#
_cell.length_a   1.000
_cell.length_b   1.000
_cell.length_c   1.000
_cell.angle_alpha   90.00
_cell.angle_beta   90.00
_cell.angle_gamma   90.00
#
_symmetry.space_group_name_H-M   'P 1'
#
loop_
_entity.id
_entity.type
_entity.pdbx_description
1 polymer ?
#
loop_
_entity_poly.entity_id
_entity_poly.type
_entity_poly.pdbx_seq_one_letter_code
_entity_poly.pdbx_strand_id
1 'polypeptide(L)'
;MALNKSMHARNRYKDKPPDFAYLAGKYPEFRQHVQTTLAGRVSLNFKDPEAVRALTCTLLKEDFGLTIDIPLERLIPTVPLRLNYIHWVEDLIGHQDADKRVLRRGIDIGTGASCIYPLLGSTLNGWYFLATEVDDMCFNYAKKNVEQNNLSDLIKVVKVPQKTLLMDALKEESEIIYDFCMCNPPFFANQLEAKGVNSRNPRRPPPSSVNTGGITEIMAEGGELEFVKRIIHDSLQLKKRLRWYSCMLGKKCSLAPLKEELKIQGVPKVTHTEFCQGRTMRWALAWSFYDDVQVPSPPSKRRKLEKPRKPITFTVLASTVKELSIKAAAMGWDAVEGIAVVRAWIEKILADLKVQHKRVPCGKDEVSLFVTAIENSWVHLRRKKRERVRQLRELPRASDDVLQAMEEEKNSQNSVSNSVDCEKSKTEDSETELVAPDEDVHLTADDELREESATKELSEHMEEEETEAKQTEASFNEGSSSAEQGAQPSEEAGNLTAEKGQSPKETSRCFLFKCLMNVKKEGNDVLVEMHWVEGQNRDLMNQLCTYLRNQVLRLVAS
;
A
#
# COMPACT_ATOMS: atom_id res chain seq x y z
N MET A 1 4.65 -2.78 7.59
CA MET A 1 4.71 -1.31 7.34
C MET A 1 4.17 -1.02 5.95
N ALA A 2 3.95 0.26 5.58
CA ALA A 2 3.31 0.62 4.31
C ALA A 2 4.04 0.08 3.06
N LEU A 3 5.37 0.01 3.08
CA LEU A 3 6.17 -0.52 1.97
C LEU A 3 6.28 -2.06 1.94
N ASN A 4 5.71 -2.81 2.91
CA ASN A 4 5.72 -4.29 2.83
C ASN A 4 4.94 -4.78 1.60
N LYS A 5 3.83 -4.11 1.23
CA LYS A 5 3.10 -4.36 -0.02
C LYS A 5 3.95 -4.16 -1.28
N SER A 6 5.09 -3.47 -1.16
CA SER A 6 6.07 -3.26 -2.24
C SER A 6 7.23 -4.26 -2.25
N MET A 7 7.25 -5.26 -1.36
CA MET A 7 8.11 -6.44 -1.51
C MET A 7 7.75 -7.21 -2.79
N HIS A 8 8.67 -8.04 -3.26
CA HIS A 8 8.48 -8.86 -4.47
C HIS A 8 7.22 -9.72 -4.39
N ALA A 9 6.58 -10.01 -5.54
CA ALA A 9 5.28 -10.69 -5.58
C ALA A 9 5.32 -12.09 -4.92
N ARG A 10 6.41 -12.84 -5.12
CA ARG A 10 6.65 -14.17 -4.52
C ARG A 10 7.22 -14.13 -3.09
N ASN A 11 7.59 -12.96 -2.56
CA ASN A 11 8.18 -12.85 -1.23
C ASN A 11 7.14 -13.16 -0.14
N ARG A 12 7.34 -14.27 0.58
CA ARG A 12 6.44 -14.77 1.63
C ARG A 12 6.04 -13.70 2.68
N TYR A 13 6.89 -12.72 2.96
CA TYR A 13 6.65 -11.69 3.98
C TYR A 13 5.89 -10.45 3.50
N LYS A 14 5.55 -10.36 2.20
CA LYS A 14 4.94 -9.19 1.54
C LYS A 14 3.69 -8.65 2.26
N ASP A 15 2.74 -9.53 2.55
CA ASP A 15 1.53 -9.22 3.31
C ASP A 15 1.42 -10.06 4.60
N LYS A 16 2.40 -10.92 4.89
CA LYS A 16 2.51 -11.76 6.10
C LYS A 16 3.80 -11.40 6.88
N PRO A 17 3.83 -10.28 7.64
CA PRO A 17 4.98 -9.99 8.50
C PRO A 17 5.10 -11.06 9.61
N PRO A 18 6.33 -11.42 10.05
CA PRO A 18 6.50 -12.40 11.12
C PRO A 18 5.78 -12.03 12.42
N ASP A 19 5.17 -13.01 13.06
CA ASP A 19 4.56 -12.85 14.38
C ASP A 19 5.61 -13.13 15.47
N PHE A 20 6.11 -12.06 16.10
CA PHE A 20 7.09 -12.17 17.17
C PHE A 20 6.54 -12.79 18.46
N ALA A 21 5.22 -12.78 18.69
CA ALA A 21 4.62 -13.45 19.83
C ALA A 21 4.58 -14.97 19.62
N TYR A 22 4.23 -15.42 18.42
CA TYR A 22 4.34 -16.83 18.01
C TYR A 22 5.79 -17.32 18.12
N LEU A 23 6.74 -16.60 17.51
CA LEU A 23 8.16 -17.00 17.51
C LEU A 23 8.74 -17.01 18.93
N ALA A 24 8.41 -16.05 19.80
CA ALA A 24 8.86 -16.03 21.20
C ALA A 24 8.11 -17.03 22.11
N GLY A 25 7.03 -17.65 21.62
CA GLY A 25 6.40 -18.82 22.23
C GLY A 25 7.10 -20.13 21.85
N LYS A 26 7.63 -20.23 20.62
CA LYS A 26 8.22 -21.44 20.03
C LYS A 26 9.74 -21.56 20.23
N TYR A 27 10.46 -20.44 20.25
CA TYR A 27 11.92 -20.38 20.27
C TYR A 27 12.45 -19.63 21.50
N PRO A 28 12.88 -20.33 22.57
CA PRO A 28 13.49 -19.71 23.75
C PRO A 28 14.69 -18.82 23.41
N GLU A 29 15.49 -19.21 22.42
CA GLU A 29 16.65 -18.44 21.93
C GLU A 29 16.28 -17.09 21.31
N PHE A 30 15.04 -16.94 20.83
CA PHE A 30 14.50 -15.66 20.37
C PHE A 30 13.77 -14.91 21.50
N ARG A 31 13.07 -15.65 22.37
CA ARG A 31 12.29 -15.11 23.49
C ARG A 31 13.10 -14.19 24.41
N GLN A 32 14.39 -14.47 24.62
CA GLN A 32 15.25 -13.66 25.47
C GLN A 32 15.58 -12.26 24.90
N HIS A 33 15.36 -12.01 23.60
CA HIS A 33 15.68 -10.74 22.94
C HIS A 33 14.44 -9.89 22.57
N VAL A 34 13.21 -10.38 22.82
CA VAL A 34 11.99 -9.60 22.57
C VAL A 34 11.57 -8.77 23.79
N GLN A 35 10.87 -7.66 23.52
CA GLN A 35 10.37 -6.73 24.53
C GLN A 35 8.85 -6.54 24.39
N THR A 36 8.11 -6.60 25.49
CA THR A 36 6.67 -6.30 25.50
C THR A 36 6.46 -4.79 25.59
N THR A 37 5.77 -4.20 24.62
CA THR A 37 5.38 -2.79 24.63
C THR A 37 4.29 -2.50 25.65
N LEU A 38 4.11 -1.23 26.02
CA LEU A 38 3.02 -0.78 26.92
C LEU A 38 1.62 -1.19 26.44
N ALA A 39 1.43 -1.46 25.15
CA ALA A 39 0.19 -1.96 24.56
C ALA A 39 0.08 -3.50 24.57
N GLY A 40 0.86 -4.20 25.42
CA GLY A 40 0.88 -5.67 25.53
C GLY A 40 1.51 -6.41 24.34
N ARG A 41 1.88 -5.70 23.26
CA ARG A 41 2.40 -6.33 22.04
C ARG A 41 3.89 -6.64 22.16
N VAL A 42 4.27 -7.88 21.81
CA VAL A 42 5.66 -8.33 21.65
C VAL A 42 6.33 -7.59 20.48
N SER A 43 7.55 -7.09 20.73
CA SER A 43 8.33 -6.26 19.82
C SER A 43 9.82 -6.59 19.90
N LEU A 44 10.63 -5.99 19.01
CA LEU A 44 12.05 -6.27 18.90
C LEU A 44 12.84 -4.95 18.77
N ASN A 45 13.94 -4.81 19.50
CA ASN A 45 14.84 -3.67 19.36
C ASN A 45 15.78 -3.89 18.16
N PHE A 46 15.41 -3.40 16.98
CA PHE A 46 16.23 -3.53 15.77
C PHE A 46 17.60 -2.79 15.81
N LYS A 47 17.89 -2.04 16.87
CA LYS A 47 19.22 -1.45 17.12
C LYS A 47 20.15 -2.37 17.92
N ASP A 48 19.65 -3.45 18.50
CA ASP A 48 20.46 -4.47 19.17
C ASP A 48 20.91 -5.54 18.15
N PRO A 49 22.24 -5.73 17.94
CA PRO A 49 22.77 -6.80 17.11
C PRO A 49 22.25 -8.19 17.49
N GLU A 50 22.12 -8.50 18.79
CA GLU A 50 21.72 -9.83 19.24
C GLU A 50 20.26 -10.12 18.90
N ALA A 51 19.35 -9.18 19.18
CA ALA A 51 17.95 -9.25 18.75
C ALA A 51 17.79 -9.43 17.24
N VAL A 52 18.58 -8.72 16.41
CA VAL A 52 18.52 -8.84 14.95
C VAL A 52 19.11 -10.18 14.46
N ARG A 53 20.18 -10.69 15.10
CA ARG A 53 20.72 -12.03 14.84
C ARG A 53 19.72 -13.11 15.19
N ALA A 54 19.16 -13.07 16.41
CA ALA A 54 18.18 -14.03 16.89
C ALA A 54 16.93 -14.10 15.99
N LEU A 55 16.40 -12.95 15.56
CA LEU A 55 15.32 -12.91 14.57
C LEU A 55 15.73 -13.58 13.25
N THR A 56 16.94 -13.28 12.76
CA THR A 56 17.43 -13.80 11.47
C THR A 56 17.59 -15.31 11.48
N CYS A 57 18.26 -15.87 12.49
CA CYS A 57 18.42 -17.31 12.67
C CYS A 57 17.06 -18.01 12.88
N THR A 58 16.17 -17.40 13.67
CA THR A 58 14.84 -17.96 13.94
C THR A 58 13.94 -18.00 12.70
N LEU A 59 13.96 -16.93 11.88
CA LEU A 59 13.22 -16.93 10.60
C LEU A 59 13.77 -17.99 9.64
N LEU A 60 15.08 -18.16 9.55
CA LEU A 60 15.66 -19.18 8.65
C LEU A 60 15.31 -20.60 9.12
N LYS A 61 15.32 -20.84 10.43
CA LYS A 61 14.95 -22.11 11.06
C LYS A 61 13.45 -22.43 10.91
N GLU A 62 12.56 -21.45 11.09
CA GLU A 62 11.11 -21.61 10.98
C GLU A 62 10.63 -21.72 9.54
N ASP A 63 11.01 -20.76 8.68
CA ASP A 63 10.45 -20.60 7.34
C ASP A 63 11.16 -21.46 6.27
N PHE A 64 12.42 -21.87 6.52
CA PHE A 64 13.28 -22.53 5.52
C PHE A 64 13.96 -23.81 6.02
N GLY A 65 13.82 -24.15 7.30
CA GLY A 65 14.56 -25.28 7.92
C GLY A 65 16.07 -25.06 8.07
N LEU A 66 16.56 -23.85 7.76
CA LEU A 66 17.98 -23.51 7.73
C LEU A 66 18.48 -23.12 9.13
N THR A 67 19.41 -23.90 9.68
CA THR A 67 20.09 -23.58 10.95
C THR A 67 21.43 -22.93 10.66
N ILE A 68 21.61 -21.67 11.08
CA ILE A 68 22.86 -20.92 10.84
C ILE A 68 23.38 -20.21 12.10
N ASP A 69 24.70 -20.03 12.13
CA ASP A 69 25.46 -19.33 13.15
C ASP A 69 26.16 -18.11 12.54
N ILE A 70 26.16 -16.96 13.22
CA ILE A 70 26.72 -15.70 12.70
C ILE A 70 27.40 -14.93 13.85
N PRO A 71 28.65 -14.43 13.67
CA PRO A 71 29.30 -13.53 14.61
C PRO A 71 28.60 -12.16 14.67
N LEU A 72 28.71 -11.43 15.78
CA LEU A 72 28.16 -10.08 15.92
C LEU A 72 29.04 -9.02 15.23
N GLU A 73 30.27 -9.41 14.89
CA GLU A 73 31.33 -8.64 14.26
C GLU A 73 31.22 -8.60 12.72
N ARG A 74 30.16 -9.15 12.14
CA ARG A 74 29.88 -9.20 10.69
C ARG A 74 28.42 -8.87 10.37
N LEU A 75 28.10 -8.68 9.09
CA LEU A 75 26.81 -8.15 8.65
C LEU A 75 25.67 -9.15 8.83
N ILE A 76 24.76 -8.87 9.78
CA ILE A 76 23.57 -9.70 9.99
C ILE A 76 22.56 -9.45 8.85
N PRO A 77 22.20 -10.48 8.04
CA PRO A 77 21.36 -10.28 6.86
C PRO A 77 19.87 -10.25 7.19
N THR A 78 19.15 -9.22 6.73
CA THR A 78 17.68 -9.17 6.90
C THR A 78 16.97 -10.00 5.83
N VAL A 79 16.50 -11.20 6.20
CA VAL A 79 15.90 -12.21 5.29
C VAL A 79 14.91 -11.64 4.26
N PRO A 80 13.95 -10.74 4.59
CA PRO A 80 13.00 -10.22 3.60
C PRO A 80 13.64 -9.39 2.46
N LEU A 81 14.78 -8.72 2.70
CA LEU A 81 15.55 -8.05 1.65
C LEU A 81 16.32 -9.06 0.78
N ARG A 82 16.88 -10.10 1.40
CA ARG A 82 17.63 -11.13 0.68
C ARG A 82 16.72 -11.93 -0.28
N LEU A 83 15.51 -12.26 0.16
CA LEU A 83 14.46 -12.88 -0.67
C LEU A 83 13.99 -11.98 -1.83
N ASN A 84 13.87 -10.66 -1.62
CA ASN A 84 13.53 -9.73 -2.71
C ASN A 84 14.54 -9.82 -3.86
N TYR A 85 15.82 -10.11 -3.56
CA TYR A 85 16.86 -10.29 -4.58
C TYR A 85 16.82 -11.69 -5.21
N ILE A 86 16.74 -12.77 -4.42
CA ILE A 86 16.61 -14.14 -4.94
C ILE A 86 15.44 -14.25 -5.93
N HIS A 87 14.27 -13.70 -5.59
CA HIS A 87 13.13 -13.73 -6.50
C HIS A 87 13.30 -12.84 -7.74
N TRP A 88 14.12 -11.79 -7.71
CA TRP A 88 14.44 -11.04 -8.92
C TRP A 88 15.45 -11.78 -9.80
N VAL A 89 16.35 -12.56 -9.22
CA VAL A 89 17.24 -13.47 -9.96
C VAL A 89 16.44 -14.60 -10.62
N GLU A 90 15.41 -15.16 -9.95
CA GLU A 90 14.44 -16.08 -10.57
C GLU A 90 13.80 -15.47 -11.83
N ASP A 91 13.35 -14.21 -11.77
CA ASP A 91 12.76 -13.52 -12.92
C ASP A 91 13.79 -13.28 -14.05
N LEU A 92 15.04 -12.91 -13.71
CA LEU A 92 16.11 -12.68 -14.68
C LEU A 92 16.49 -13.95 -15.46
N ILE A 93 16.67 -15.07 -14.76
CA ILE A 93 17.06 -16.35 -15.40
C ILE A 93 15.87 -17.09 -16.03
N GLY A 94 14.64 -16.57 -15.87
CA GLY A 94 13.42 -17.19 -16.39
C GLY A 94 13.02 -18.47 -15.65
N HIS A 95 13.27 -18.57 -14.35
CA HIS A 95 13.04 -19.78 -13.56
C HIS A 95 11.53 -20.10 -13.46
N GLN A 96 11.13 -21.27 -13.95
CA GLN A 96 9.76 -21.79 -13.88
C GLN A 96 9.74 -23.10 -13.07
N ASP A 97 8.64 -23.42 -12.39
CA ASP A 97 8.55 -24.65 -11.57
C ASP A 97 8.74 -25.95 -12.38
N ALA A 98 8.38 -25.94 -13.67
CA ALA A 98 8.64 -27.06 -14.59
C ALA A 98 10.14 -27.28 -14.87
N ASP A 99 10.97 -26.26 -14.64
CA ASP A 99 12.36 -26.16 -15.10
C ASP A 99 13.38 -26.59 -14.04
N LYS A 100 12.91 -27.05 -12.87
CA LYS A 100 13.71 -27.63 -11.76
C LYS A 100 14.49 -28.90 -12.12
N ARG A 101 14.44 -29.33 -13.38
CA ARG A 101 15.29 -30.39 -13.97
C ARG A 101 16.65 -29.88 -14.43
N VAL A 102 16.81 -28.57 -14.65
CA VAL A 102 18.07 -27.96 -15.11
C VAL A 102 18.80 -27.36 -13.91
N LEU A 103 19.99 -27.89 -13.60
CA LEU A 103 20.84 -27.36 -12.52
C LEU A 103 21.37 -25.96 -12.90
N ARG A 104 20.72 -24.92 -12.37
CA ARG A 104 21.12 -23.53 -12.53
C ARG A 104 22.35 -23.22 -11.66
N ARG A 105 23.30 -22.44 -12.19
CA ARG A 105 24.59 -22.12 -11.54
C ARG A 105 24.72 -20.63 -11.28
N GLY A 106 24.84 -20.26 -10.01
CA GLY A 106 25.07 -18.89 -9.54
C GLY A 106 26.49 -18.65 -9.04
N ILE A 107 26.91 -17.39 -9.02
CA ILE A 107 28.07 -16.91 -8.26
C ILE A 107 27.59 -15.86 -7.26
N ASP A 108 27.97 -15.98 -5.99
CA ASP A 108 27.73 -14.95 -4.97
C ASP A 108 29.05 -14.30 -4.56
N ILE A 109 29.19 -13.01 -4.85
CA ILE A 109 30.43 -12.25 -4.64
C ILE A 109 30.37 -11.53 -3.28
N GLY A 110 31.17 -11.99 -2.32
CA GLY A 110 31.15 -11.49 -0.94
C GLY A 110 29.96 -12.05 -0.17
N THR A 111 29.92 -13.38 -0.02
CA THR A 111 28.77 -14.10 0.54
C THR A 111 28.52 -13.82 2.04
N GLY A 112 29.54 -13.32 2.74
CA GLY A 112 29.52 -12.99 4.16
C GLY A 112 29.38 -14.21 5.07
N ALA A 113 29.58 -14.03 6.38
CA ALA A 113 29.51 -15.11 7.38
C ALA A 113 28.22 -15.96 7.30
N SER A 114 27.12 -15.35 6.85
CA SER A 114 25.82 -16.00 6.72
C SER A 114 25.64 -16.96 5.53
N CYS A 115 26.46 -16.85 4.46
CA CYS A 115 26.25 -17.53 3.16
C CYS A 115 24.80 -17.40 2.62
N ILE A 116 24.14 -16.25 2.86
CA ILE A 116 22.67 -16.16 2.85
C ILE A 116 22.03 -16.33 1.46
N TYR A 117 22.67 -15.86 0.39
CA TYR A 117 22.11 -16.02 -0.95
C TYR A 117 22.26 -17.46 -1.47
N PRO A 118 23.43 -18.12 -1.36
CA PRO A 118 23.57 -19.54 -1.64
C PRO A 118 22.58 -20.43 -0.88
N LEU A 119 22.47 -20.25 0.44
CA LEU A 119 21.56 -21.08 1.26
C LEU A 119 20.10 -20.91 0.83
N LEU A 120 19.63 -19.66 0.62
CA LEU A 120 18.26 -19.41 0.17
C LEU A 120 18.00 -19.92 -1.26
N GLY A 121 18.92 -19.69 -2.20
CA GLY A 121 18.76 -20.12 -3.59
C GLY A 121 18.81 -21.64 -3.77
N SER A 122 19.71 -22.31 -3.04
CA SER A 122 19.80 -23.78 -3.03
C SER A 122 18.55 -24.42 -2.41
N THR A 123 18.11 -23.91 -1.24
CA THR A 123 16.94 -24.45 -0.51
C THR A 123 15.61 -24.22 -1.23
N LEU A 124 15.44 -23.08 -1.91
CA LEU A 124 14.19 -22.77 -2.62
C LEU A 124 14.12 -23.38 -4.03
N ASN A 125 15.23 -23.28 -4.77
CA ASN A 125 15.23 -23.43 -6.22
C ASN A 125 16.23 -24.50 -6.74
N GLY A 126 16.95 -25.19 -5.84
CA GLY A 126 17.90 -26.25 -6.19
C GLY A 126 19.15 -25.74 -6.94
N TRP A 127 19.47 -24.45 -6.82
CA TRP A 127 20.58 -23.83 -7.54
C TRP A 127 21.94 -24.26 -6.95
N TYR A 128 22.93 -24.45 -7.83
CA TYR A 128 24.34 -24.52 -7.45
C TYR A 128 24.92 -23.12 -7.28
N PHE A 129 25.86 -22.93 -6.35
CA PHE A 129 26.56 -21.68 -6.09
C PHE A 129 28.08 -21.87 -5.94
N LEU A 130 28.84 -21.04 -6.66
CA LEU A 130 30.20 -20.67 -6.29
C LEU A 130 30.13 -19.42 -5.39
N ALA A 131 30.42 -19.58 -4.10
CA ALA A 131 30.29 -18.51 -3.10
C ALA A 131 31.67 -18.00 -2.70
N THR A 132 32.03 -16.77 -3.09
CA THR A 132 33.37 -16.21 -2.85
C THR A 132 33.40 -15.29 -1.64
N GLU A 133 34.50 -15.32 -0.90
CA GLU A 133 34.71 -14.47 0.28
C GLU A 133 36.19 -14.08 0.45
N VAL A 134 36.44 -12.87 0.94
CA VAL A 134 37.78 -12.29 1.17
C VAL A 134 38.17 -12.24 2.64
N ASP A 135 37.19 -12.22 3.56
CA ASP A 135 37.41 -12.16 5.00
C ASP A 135 37.44 -13.55 5.64
N ASP A 136 38.49 -13.85 6.41
CA ASP A 136 38.71 -15.13 7.09
C ASP A 136 37.56 -15.56 8.00
N MET A 137 36.96 -14.62 8.73
CA MET A 137 35.84 -14.93 9.62
C MET A 137 34.59 -15.25 8.80
N CYS A 138 34.25 -14.42 7.82
CA CYS A 138 33.14 -14.68 6.91
C CYS A 138 33.29 -16.02 6.18
N PHE A 139 34.47 -16.34 5.64
CA PHE A 139 34.74 -17.60 4.95
C PHE A 139 34.50 -18.82 5.86
N ASN A 140 35.05 -18.79 7.08
CA ASN A 140 34.93 -19.91 8.03
C ASN A 140 33.47 -20.13 8.48
N TYR A 141 32.74 -19.05 8.78
CA TYR A 141 31.32 -19.15 9.14
C TYR A 141 30.45 -19.55 7.93
N ALA A 142 30.71 -19.04 6.73
CA ALA A 142 29.98 -19.41 5.52
C ALA A 142 30.12 -20.90 5.22
N LYS A 143 31.35 -21.44 5.29
CA LYS A 143 31.61 -22.88 5.12
C LYS A 143 30.89 -23.72 6.17
N LYS A 144 31.02 -23.37 7.47
CA LYS A 144 30.29 -24.02 8.57
C LYS A 144 28.76 -24.01 8.34
N ASN A 145 28.23 -22.91 7.84
CA ASN A 145 26.79 -22.73 7.57
C ASN A 145 26.30 -23.57 6.38
N VAL A 146 27.13 -23.82 5.37
CA VAL A 146 26.81 -24.78 4.29
C VAL A 146 26.86 -26.22 4.79
N GLU A 147 27.92 -26.57 5.52
CA GLU A 147 28.15 -27.92 6.03
C GLU A 147 27.04 -28.36 7.01
N GLN A 148 26.66 -27.51 7.97
CA GLN A 148 25.62 -27.87 8.96
C GLN A 148 24.20 -28.00 8.38
N ASN A 149 23.95 -27.48 7.17
CA ASN A 149 22.69 -27.65 6.46
C ASN A 149 22.76 -28.74 5.37
N ASN A 150 23.89 -29.46 5.25
CA ASN A 150 24.11 -30.52 4.27
C ASN A 150 24.00 -30.04 2.80
N LEU A 151 24.38 -28.78 2.52
CA LEU A 151 24.26 -28.16 1.19
C LEU A 151 25.59 -28.11 0.41
N SER A 152 26.63 -28.83 0.85
CA SER A 152 27.96 -28.82 0.24
C SER A 152 28.00 -29.26 -1.23
N ASP A 153 27.08 -30.13 -1.65
CA ASP A 153 26.94 -30.58 -3.04
C ASP A 153 26.41 -29.46 -3.97
N LEU A 154 25.72 -28.47 -3.39
CA LEU A 154 25.17 -27.31 -4.10
C LEU A 154 25.99 -26.03 -3.87
N ILE A 155 26.76 -25.89 -2.79
CA ILE A 155 27.43 -24.63 -2.44
C ILE A 155 28.93 -24.84 -2.21
N LYS A 156 29.74 -24.38 -3.17
CA LYS A 156 31.20 -24.35 -3.11
C LYS A 156 31.67 -23.01 -2.55
N VAL A 157 31.98 -22.96 -1.25
CA VAL A 157 32.53 -21.76 -0.59
C VAL A 157 34.04 -21.67 -0.82
N VAL A 158 34.52 -20.54 -1.37
CA VAL A 158 35.92 -20.34 -1.76
C VAL A 158 36.47 -19.03 -1.20
N LYS A 159 37.64 -19.10 -0.55
CA LYS A 159 38.40 -17.92 -0.10
C LYS A 159 39.19 -17.34 -1.28
N VAL A 160 39.04 -16.05 -1.57
CA VAL A 160 39.72 -15.36 -2.68
C VAL A 160 40.53 -14.15 -2.22
N PRO A 161 41.64 -13.78 -2.89
CA PRO A 161 42.37 -12.53 -2.61
C PRO A 161 41.53 -11.28 -2.86
N GLN A 162 41.66 -10.23 -2.04
CA GLN A 162 40.88 -8.97 -2.13
C GLN A 162 40.89 -8.25 -3.49
N LYS A 163 41.88 -8.52 -4.36
CA LYS A 163 41.97 -7.95 -5.71
C LYS A 163 41.01 -8.65 -6.70
N THR A 164 40.69 -9.91 -6.45
CA THR A 164 39.77 -10.77 -7.22
C THR A 164 38.33 -10.23 -7.16
N LEU A 165 37.57 -10.44 -8.23
CA LEU A 165 36.10 -10.46 -8.17
C LEU A 165 35.55 -11.72 -8.86
N LEU A 166 35.47 -11.74 -10.19
CA LEU A 166 34.99 -12.87 -10.99
C LEU A 166 36.11 -13.56 -11.77
N MET A 167 37.08 -12.79 -12.29
CA MET A 167 38.13 -13.31 -13.17
C MET A 167 38.94 -14.46 -12.55
N ASP A 168 39.51 -14.28 -11.37
CA ASP A 168 40.34 -15.34 -10.74
C ASP A 168 39.51 -16.50 -10.19
N ALA A 169 38.26 -16.25 -9.78
CA ALA A 169 37.34 -17.28 -9.30
C ALA A 169 36.91 -18.27 -10.39
N LEU A 170 36.99 -17.86 -11.67
CA LEU A 170 36.59 -18.65 -12.85
C LEU A 170 37.78 -19.15 -13.69
N LYS A 171 39.00 -19.14 -13.14
CA LYS A 171 40.22 -19.63 -13.79
C LYS A 171 40.23 -21.14 -14.03
N GLU A 172 39.82 -21.93 -13.03
CA GLU A 172 39.87 -23.40 -13.08
C GLU A 172 38.67 -24.01 -13.82
N GLU A 173 37.52 -23.33 -13.80
CA GLU A 173 36.25 -23.81 -14.36
C GLU A 173 35.98 -23.21 -15.74
N SER A 174 36.96 -23.28 -16.66
CA SER A 174 36.94 -22.59 -17.96
C SER A 174 35.72 -22.91 -18.85
N GLU A 175 35.27 -24.16 -18.85
CA GLU A 175 34.18 -24.66 -19.72
C GLU A 175 32.78 -24.32 -19.21
N ILE A 176 32.62 -23.99 -17.92
CA ILE A 176 31.31 -23.77 -17.31
C ILE A 176 30.79 -22.37 -17.67
N ILE A 177 29.54 -22.35 -18.15
CA ILE A 177 28.71 -21.15 -18.26
C ILE A 177 27.80 -21.09 -17.04
N TYR A 178 27.79 -19.95 -16.37
CA TYR A 178 26.95 -19.67 -15.20
C TYR A 178 25.67 -18.94 -15.61
N ASP A 179 24.54 -19.21 -14.95
CA ASP A 179 23.27 -18.54 -15.23
C ASP A 179 23.26 -17.10 -14.69
N PHE A 180 23.90 -16.86 -13.54
CA PHE A 180 23.97 -15.53 -12.94
C PHE A 180 25.20 -15.32 -12.03
N CYS A 181 25.58 -14.07 -11.81
CA CYS A 181 26.20 -13.65 -10.55
C CYS A 181 25.33 -12.66 -9.79
N MET A 182 25.45 -12.66 -8.48
CA MET A 182 24.85 -11.69 -7.58
C MET A 182 25.88 -11.21 -6.55
N CYS A 183 25.62 -10.05 -5.96
CA CYS A 183 26.52 -9.40 -5.01
C CYS A 183 25.75 -8.40 -4.13
N ASN A 184 26.13 -8.32 -2.85
CA ASN A 184 25.82 -7.21 -1.94
C ASN A 184 27.13 -6.46 -1.67
N PRO A 185 27.45 -5.39 -2.42
CA PRO A 185 28.74 -4.74 -2.36
C PRO A 185 28.92 -3.92 -1.08
N PRO A 186 30.17 -3.66 -0.65
CA PRO A 186 30.45 -2.67 0.38
C PRO A 186 29.98 -1.28 -0.06
N PHE A 187 29.01 -0.72 0.66
CA PHE A 187 28.31 0.49 0.21
C PHE A 187 29.16 1.76 0.33
N PHE A 188 30.03 1.88 1.33
CA PHE A 188 30.61 3.15 1.75
C PHE A 188 32.02 3.40 1.22
N ALA A 189 32.30 4.64 0.80
CA ALA A 189 33.64 5.01 0.34
C ALA A 189 34.63 5.29 1.48
N ASN A 190 34.12 5.63 2.68
CA ASN A 190 34.92 5.99 3.85
C ASN A 190 34.09 5.91 5.16
N GLN A 191 34.77 6.08 6.29
CA GLN A 191 34.14 5.98 7.62
C GLN A 191 33.13 7.10 7.93
N LEU A 192 33.23 8.28 7.31
CA LEU A 192 32.24 9.36 7.47
C LEU A 192 30.92 8.97 6.83
N GLU A 193 30.97 8.39 5.63
CA GLU A 193 29.78 7.89 4.95
C GLU A 193 29.16 6.70 5.70
N ALA A 194 29.99 5.78 6.22
CA ALA A 194 29.53 4.65 7.04
C ALA A 194 28.85 5.08 8.36
N LYS A 195 29.26 6.22 8.94
CA LYS A 195 28.58 6.85 10.10
C LYS A 195 27.27 7.55 9.73
N GLY A 196 26.97 7.75 8.44
CA GLY A 196 25.71 8.34 7.96
C GLY A 196 25.54 9.84 8.24
N VAL A 197 26.59 10.55 8.68
CA VAL A 197 26.52 11.96 9.12
C VAL A 197 26.29 12.96 7.98
N ASN A 198 26.48 12.53 6.73
CA ASN A 198 26.31 13.36 5.53
C ASN A 198 24.81 13.66 5.26
N SER A 199 24.25 14.61 6.02
CA SER A 199 22.82 14.96 6.01
C SER A 199 22.60 16.47 6.10
N ARG A 200 21.82 17.05 5.17
CA ARG A 200 21.50 18.50 5.11
C ARG A 200 20.83 19.08 6.38
N ASN A 201 20.31 18.23 7.25
CA ASN A 201 19.75 18.60 8.55
C ASN A 201 20.36 17.70 9.63
N PRO A 202 21.08 18.23 10.63
CA PRO A 202 21.68 17.42 11.70
C PRO A 202 20.64 16.76 12.60
N ARG A 203 19.40 17.28 12.64
CA ARG A 203 18.26 16.69 13.37
C ARG A 203 17.58 15.54 12.61
N ARG A 204 18.20 15.00 11.55
CA ARG A 204 17.68 13.83 10.82
C ARG A 204 17.57 12.63 11.78
N PRO A 205 16.39 11.97 11.89
CA PRO A 205 16.26 10.81 12.75
C PRO A 205 17.25 9.70 12.39
N PRO A 206 17.94 9.09 13.37
CA PRO A 206 18.88 8.00 13.13
C PRO A 206 18.16 6.75 12.58
N PRO A 207 18.89 5.82 11.94
CA PRO A 207 18.30 4.57 11.47
C PRO A 207 17.68 3.77 12.63
N SER A 208 16.62 3.02 12.32
CA SER A 208 16.03 2.05 13.25
C SER A 208 16.80 0.74 13.34
N SER A 209 17.84 0.57 12.53
CA SER A 209 18.70 -0.61 12.45
C SER A 209 20.14 -0.27 12.81
N VAL A 210 20.84 -1.20 13.46
CA VAL A 210 22.30 -1.18 13.61
C VAL A 210 22.98 -1.64 12.30
N ASN A 211 24.26 -1.29 12.13
CA ASN A 211 25.15 -1.87 11.12
C ASN A 211 26.30 -2.57 11.84
N THR A 212 26.47 -3.87 11.58
CA THR A 212 27.46 -4.75 12.24
C THR A 212 28.56 -5.24 11.31
N GLY A 213 28.51 -4.86 10.03
CA GLY A 213 29.42 -5.41 9.02
C GLY A 213 30.88 -5.06 9.25
N GLY A 214 31.75 -6.04 9.00
CA GLY A 214 33.20 -5.87 9.00
C GLY A 214 33.64 -4.90 7.91
N ILE A 215 34.85 -4.35 8.03
CA ILE A 215 35.35 -3.27 7.16
C ILE A 215 35.19 -3.61 5.67
N THR A 216 35.51 -4.85 5.27
CA THR A 216 35.37 -5.37 3.91
C THR A 216 33.93 -5.56 3.44
N GLU A 217 32.97 -5.79 4.35
CA GLU A 217 31.54 -5.92 4.02
C GLU A 217 30.84 -4.57 3.85
N ILE A 218 31.39 -3.49 4.42
CA ILE A 218 30.74 -2.17 4.46
C ILE A 218 31.49 -1.09 3.68
N MET A 219 32.81 -1.21 3.48
CA MET A 219 33.66 -0.18 2.87
C MET A 219 34.56 -0.72 1.76
N ALA A 220 34.71 0.07 0.70
CA ALA A 220 35.67 -0.13 -0.37
C ALA A 220 36.18 1.23 -0.89
N GLU A 221 37.32 1.22 -1.56
CA GLU A 221 37.83 2.38 -2.29
C GLU A 221 36.80 2.83 -3.35
N GLY A 222 36.42 4.11 -3.31
CA GLY A 222 35.31 4.66 -4.12
C GLY A 222 33.89 4.18 -3.72
N GLY A 223 33.76 3.28 -2.75
CA GLY A 223 32.50 2.69 -2.30
C GLY A 223 31.82 1.85 -3.38
N GLU A 224 30.49 1.68 -3.29
CA GLU A 224 29.75 0.82 -4.22
C GLU A 224 29.86 1.23 -5.70
N LEU A 225 30.10 2.51 -6.01
CA LEU A 225 30.19 2.97 -7.40
C LEU A 225 31.39 2.35 -8.12
N GLU A 226 32.59 2.51 -7.55
CA GLU A 226 33.81 1.94 -8.12
C GLU A 226 33.88 0.41 -7.91
N PHE A 227 33.30 -0.12 -6.83
CA PHE A 227 33.17 -1.57 -6.64
C PHE A 227 32.33 -2.21 -7.75
N VAL A 228 31.18 -1.64 -8.11
CA VAL A 228 30.34 -2.19 -9.19
C VAL A 228 30.94 -1.92 -10.57
N LYS A 229 31.64 -0.81 -10.79
CA LYS A 229 32.46 -0.62 -12.00
C LYS A 229 33.52 -1.71 -12.19
N ARG A 230 34.15 -2.19 -11.12
CA ARG A 230 35.06 -3.37 -11.22
C ARG A 230 34.31 -4.63 -11.68
N ILE A 231 33.09 -4.89 -11.18
CA ILE A 231 32.25 -6.00 -11.67
C ILE A 231 31.88 -5.80 -13.15
N ILE A 232 31.58 -4.57 -13.57
CA ILE A 232 31.33 -4.24 -14.98
C ILE A 232 32.58 -4.53 -15.82
N HIS A 233 33.77 -4.14 -15.36
CA HIS A 233 35.03 -4.40 -16.06
C HIS A 233 35.33 -5.90 -16.21
N ASP A 234 35.20 -6.70 -15.14
CA ASP A 234 35.28 -8.17 -15.21
C ASP A 234 34.24 -8.74 -16.21
N SER A 235 33.01 -8.19 -16.23
CA SER A 235 31.95 -8.62 -17.15
C SER A 235 32.27 -8.35 -18.62
N LEU A 236 33.02 -7.27 -18.93
CA LEU A 236 33.44 -6.95 -20.30
C LEU A 236 34.50 -7.93 -20.83
N GLN A 237 35.22 -8.61 -19.94
CA GLN A 237 36.16 -9.68 -20.30
C GLN A 237 35.45 -11.04 -20.39
N LEU A 238 34.56 -11.35 -19.43
CA LEU A 238 33.85 -12.63 -19.34
C LEU A 238 32.67 -12.76 -20.32
N LYS A 239 32.00 -11.66 -20.68
CA LYS A 239 30.88 -11.53 -21.62
C LYS A 239 29.80 -12.60 -21.51
N LYS A 240 29.87 -13.67 -22.33
CA LYS A 240 28.87 -14.75 -22.39
C LYS A 240 29.19 -15.93 -21.45
N ARG A 241 30.27 -15.87 -20.64
CA ARG A 241 30.54 -16.87 -19.59
C ARG A 241 29.53 -16.83 -18.43
N LEU A 242 28.82 -15.71 -18.25
CA LEU A 242 27.65 -15.61 -17.38
C LEU A 242 26.44 -15.15 -18.23
N ARG A 243 25.24 -15.71 -17.98
CA ARG A 243 24.01 -15.26 -18.66
C ARG A 243 23.47 -13.95 -18.09
N TRP A 244 23.61 -13.72 -16.78
CA TRP A 244 23.33 -12.44 -16.13
C TRP A 244 24.42 -12.02 -15.15
N TYR A 245 24.75 -10.73 -15.15
CA TYR A 245 25.50 -10.08 -14.08
C TYR A 245 24.51 -9.26 -13.25
N SER A 246 24.60 -9.28 -11.92
CA SER A 246 23.73 -8.45 -11.08
C SER A 246 24.42 -7.96 -9.80
N CYS A 247 24.04 -6.76 -9.35
CA CYS A 247 24.53 -6.18 -8.10
C CYS A 247 23.43 -5.36 -7.37
N MET A 248 23.36 -5.49 -6.03
CA MET A 248 22.47 -4.68 -5.19
C MET A 248 23.13 -3.32 -4.90
N LEU A 249 22.36 -2.23 -4.94
CA LEU A 249 22.82 -0.87 -4.64
C LEU A 249 22.18 -0.34 -3.35
N GLY A 250 23.03 0.18 -2.47
CA GLY A 250 22.71 0.84 -1.21
C GLY A 250 22.09 2.22 -1.38
N LYS A 251 22.56 3.00 -2.37
CA LYS A 251 22.18 4.39 -2.60
C LYS A 251 21.51 4.55 -3.98
N LYS A 252 20.50 5.42 -4.07
CA LYS A 252 19.79 5.69 -5.35
C LYS A 252 20.69 6.40 -6.37
N CYS A 253 21.58 7.29 -5.91
CA CYS A 253 22.47 8.07 -6.76
C CYS A 253 23.45 7.21 -7.57
N SER A 254 23.82 6.02 -7.08
CA SER A 254 24.74 5.10 -7.76
C SER A 254 24.13 4.48 -9.03
N LEU A 255 22.80 4.40 -9.14
CA LEU A 255 22.12 3.74 -10.26
C LEU A 255 22.26 4.48 -11.60
N ALA A 256 22.28 5.82 -11.58
CA ALA A 256 22.40 6.61 -12.80
C ALA A 256 23.78 6.48 -13.49
N PRO A 257 24.92 6.75 -12.82
CA PRO A 257 26.24 6.61 -13.43
C PRO A 257 26.58 5.16 -13.81
N LEU A 258 26.13 4.16 -13.04
CA LEU A 258 26.34 2.75 -13.41
C LEU A 258 25.55 2.33 -14.66
N LYS A 259 24.36 2.90 -14.89
CA LYS A 259 23.62 2.69 -16.14
C LYS A 259 24.29 3.39 -17.33
N GLU A 260 24.84 4.58 -17.12
CA GLU A 260 25.55 5.31 -18.18
C GLU A 260 26.89 4.62 -18.52
N GLU A 261 27.62 4.09 -17.55
CA GLU A 261 28.80 3.23 -17.77
C GLU A 261 28.43 2.02 -18.64
N LEU A 262 27.41 1.24 -18.29
CA LEU A 262 26.95 0.10 -19.10
C LEU A 262 26.57 0.49 -20.54
N LYS A 263 26.01 1.68 -20.73
CA LYS A 263 25.65 2.24 -22.04
C LYS A 263 26.89 2.66 -22.85
N ILE A 264 27.86 3.34 -22.23
CA ILE A 264 29.14 3.72 -22.84
C ILE A 264 29.93 2.47 -23.26
N GLN A 265 29.92 1.42 -22.43
CA GLN A 265 30.59 0.14 -22.70
C GLN A 265 29.80 -0.77 -23.68
N GLY A 266 28.68 -0.29 -24.26
CA GLY A 266 27.93 -0.99 -25.31
C GLY A 266 27.21 -2.27 -24.87
N VAL A 267 26.83 -2.39 -23.59
CA VAL A 267 26.20 -3.60 -23.06
C VAL A 267 24.74 -3.73 -23.54
N PRO A 268 24.36 -4.80 -24.26
CA PRO A 268 23.13 -4.82 -25.05
C PRO A 268 21.84 -5.01 -24.24
N LYS A 269 21.91 -5.60 -23.04
CA LYS A 269 20.76 -5.79 -22.14
C LYS A 269 21.07 -5.19 -20.77
N VAL A 270 20.26 -4.24 -20.30
CA VAL A 270 20.38 -3.62 -18.97
C VAL A 270 18.99 -3.45 -18.35
N THR A 271 18.80 -3.88 -17.10
CA THR A 271 17.58 -3.65 -16.31
C THR A 271 17.89 -3.38 -14.85
N HIS A 272 16.91 -2.89 -14.10
CA HIS A 272 17.05 -2.50 -12.70
C HIS A 272 15.72 -2.64 -11.94
N THR A 273 15.79 -2.74 -10.62
CA THR A 273 14.60 -2.86 -9.76
C THR A 273 14.74 -2.14 -8.42
N GLU A 274 13.64 -2.10 -7.65
CA GLU A 274 13.55 -1.48 -6.32
C GLU A 274 13.10 -2.53 -5.28
N PHE A 275 13.97 -2.86 -4.33
CA PHE A 275 13.65 -3.75 -3.20
C PHE A 275 13.14 -2.92 -2.01
N CYS A 276 11.83 -3.01 -1.75
CA CYS A 276 11.18 -2.30 -0.66
C CYS A 276 10.85 -3.22 0.53
N GLN A 277 11.33 -2.87 1.72
CA GLN A 277 10.98 -3.55 2.97
C GLN A 277 11.04 -2.60 4.17
N GLY A 278 9.94 -2.51 4.95
CA GLY A 278 9.86 -1.65 6.12
C GLY A 278 9.94 -0.16 5.78
N ARG A 279 11.10 0.46 6.06
CA ARG A 279 11.49 1.83 5.68
C ARG A 279 12.71 1.88 4.75
N THR A 280 13.48 0.80 4.67
CA THR A 280 14.72 0.75 3.91
C THR A 280 14.41 0.36 2.48
N MET A 281 14.90 1.14 1.52
CA MET A 281 14.90 0.78 0.10
C MET A 281 16.33 0.43 -0.34
N ARG A 282 16.41 -0.49 -1.29
CA ARG A 282 17.60 -0.83 -2.06
C ARG A 282 17.21 -0.86 -3.52
N TRP A 283 18.20 -0.69 -4.39
CA TRP A 283 18.04 -0.93 -5.82
C TRP A 283 18.83 -2.19 -6.19
N ALA A 284 18.61 -2.72 -7.37
CA ALA A 284 19.56 -3.62 -7.99
C ALA A 284 19.65 -3.32 -9.48
N LEU A 285 20.82 -3.58 -10.04
CA LEU A 285 21.17 -3.38 -11.45
C LEU A 285 21.60 -4.75 -11.99
N ALA A 286 21.12 -5.11 -13.18
CA ALA A 286 21.49 -6.35 -13.85
C ALA A 286 21.70 -6.11 -15.35
N TRP A 287 22.66 -6.83 -15.92
CA TRP A 287 23.02 -6.70 -17.33
C TRP A 287 23.46 -8.03 -17.94
N SER A 288 23.39 -8.10 -19.26
CA SER A 288 23.75 -9.30 -20.03
C SER A 288 24.34 -8.94 -21.39
N PHE A 289 25.21 -9.83 -21.87
CA PHE A 289 25.75 -9.83 -23.23
C PHE A 289 25.03 -10.83 -24.14
N TYR A 290 23.99 -11.52 -23.65
CA TYR A 290 23.16 -12.43 -24.43
C TYR A 290 21.99 -11.73 -25.11
N ASP A 291 21.65 -12.20 -26.30
CA ASP A 291 20.63 -11.62 -27.18
C ASP A 291 19.26 -12.26 -26.94
N ASP A 292 19.27 -13.54 -26.57
CA ASP A 292 18.12 -14.41 -26.26
C ASP A 292 17.50 -14.19 -24.87
N VAL A 293 18.19 -13.53 -23.94
CA VAL A 293 17.62 -13.31 -22.59
C VAL A 293 16.45 -12.33 -22.63
N GLN A 294 15.33 -12.76 -22.04
CA GLN A 294 14.20 -11.88 -21.72
C GLN A 294 14.61 -10.91 -20.62
N VAL A 295 14.20 -9.65 -20.74
CA VAL A 295 14.58 -8.59 -19.80
C VAL A 295 13.38 -8.27 -18.91
N PRO A 296 13.41 -8.57 -17.60
CA PRO A 296 12.38 -8.14 -16.66
C PRO A 296 12.19 -6.62 -16.72
N SER A 297 10.95 -6.18 -16.91
CA SER A 297 10.63 -4.75 -16.98
C SER A 297 10.97 -4.06 -15.66
N PRO A 298 11.67 -2.90 -15.68
CA PRO A 298 11.92 -2.15 -14.46
C PRO A 298 10.62 -1.63 -13.85
N PRO A 299 10.59 -1.30 -12.54
CA PRO A 299 9.40 -0.78 -11.88
C PRO A 299 8.79 0.41 -12.64
N SER A 300 7.57 0.23 -13.14
CA SER A 300 6.82 1.26 -13.86
C SER A 300 6.77 2.54 -13.02
N LYS A 301 6.95 3.73 -13.64
CA LYS A 301 6.90 5.05 -12.96
C LYS A 301 5.65 5.10 -12.07
N ARG A 302 5.83 4.85 -10.76
CA ARG A 302 4.73 4.39 -9.91
C ARG A 302 3.67 5.49 -9.83
N ARG A 303 2.44 5.18 -10.25
CA ARG A 303 1.24 5.95 -9.87
C ARG A 303 1.36 6.18 -8.36
N LYS A 304 1.45 7.45 -7.92
CA LYS A 304 1.70 7.84 -6.52
C LYS A 304 0.82 6.96 -5.63
N LEU A 305 1.44 6.09 -4.81
CA LEU A 305 0.70 5.11 -3.99
C LEU A 305 -0.47 5.83 -3.35
N GLU A 306 -1.71 5.44 -3.70
CA GLU A 306 -2.88 6.19 -3.28
C GLU A 306 -2.89 6.24 -1.75
N LYS A 307 -2.64 7.44 -1.21
CA LYS A 307 -2.66 7.66 0.24
C LYS A 307 -4.04 7.23 0.72
N PRO A 308 -4.15 6.35 1.74
CA PRO A 308 -5.44 5.82 2.17
C PRO A 308 -6.40 6.98 2.40
N ARG A 309 -7.46 7.02 1.59
CA ARG A 309 -8.34 8.19 1.48
C ARG A 309 -9.03 8.38 2.82
N LYS A 310 -8.66 9.44 3.57
CA LYS A 310 -9.30 9.80 4.85
C LYS A 310 -10.82 9.75 4.72
N PRO A 311 -11.58 9.22 5.71
CA PRO A 311 -13.04 9.26 5.68
C PRO A 311 -13.55 10.70 5.58
N ILE A 312 -14.79 10.85 5.10
CA ILE A 312 -15.52 12.12 5.23
C ILE A 312 -16.31 12.02 6.54
N THR A 313 -16.17 12.98 7.44
CA THR A 313 -16.71 12.88 8.80
C THR A 313 -17.65 14.03 9.15
N PHE A 314 -18.55 13.79 10.11
CA PHE A 314 -19.19 14.84 10.90
C PHE A 314 -19.45 14.36 12.33
N THR A 315 -19.38 15.27 13.30
CA THR A 315 -19.68 14.99 14.70
C THR A 315 -21.09 15.50 15.04
N VAL A 316 -21.83 14.74 15.84
CA VAL A 316 -23.13 15.08 16.42
C VAL A 316 -22.90 15.37 17.90
N LEU A 317 -23.05 16.63 18.29
CA LEU A 317 -22.74 17.10 19.65
C LEU A 317 -23.69 16.52 20.69
N ALA A 318 -23.22 16.32 21.93
CA ALA A 318 -23.97 15.72 23.03
C ALA A 318 -25.33 16.42 23.32
N SER A 319 -25.45 17.73 23.09
CA SER A 319 -26.74 18.46 23.11
C SER A 319 -27.70 17.95 22.04
N THR A 320 -27.23 17.95 20.79
CA THR A 320 -27.94 17.41 19.62
C THR A 320 -28.37 15.95 19.86
N VAL A 321 -27.51 15.13 20.46
CA VAL A 321 -27.82 13.73 20.81
C VAL A 321 -28.97 13.66 21.83
N LYS A 322 -28.95 14.45 22.91
CA LYS A 322 -30.02 14.47 23.92
C LYS A 322 -31.39 14.80 23.32
N GLU A 323 -31.46 15.82 22.47
CA GLU A 323 -32.72 16.21 21.82
C GLU A 323 -33.21 15.14 20.82
N LEU A 324 -32.29 14.50 20.09
CA LEU A 324 -32.62 13.34 19.25
C LEU A 324 -33.10 12.14 20.05
N SER A 325 -32.63 11.94 21.30
CA SER A 325 -33.13 10.90 22.21
C SER A 325 -34.56 11.18 22.66
N ILE A 326 -34.88 12.42 23.01
CA ILE A 326 -36.25 12.84 23.39
C ILE A 326 -37.22 12.58 22.23
N LYS A 327 -36.84 12.98 21.01
CA LYS A 327 -37.67 12.75 19.81
C LYS A 327 -37.70 11.29 19.36
N ALA A 328 -36.68 10.49 19.67
CA ALA A 328 -36.69 9.03 19.47
C ALA A 328 -37.69 8.35 20.42
N ALA A 329 -37.65 8.69 21.71
CA ALA A 329 -38.61 8.19 22.70
C ALA A 329 -40.06 8.56 22.34
N ALA A 330 -40.30 9.79 21.87
CA ALA A 330 -41.60 10.24 21.37
C ALA A 330 -42.11 9.47 20.12
N MET A 331 -41.24 8.77 19.39
CA MET A 331 -41.60 7.86 18.29
C MET A 331 -41.63 6.38 18.73
N GLY A 332 -41.53 6.08 20.03
CA GLY A 332 -41.51 4.72 20.56
C GLY A 332 -40.21 3.95 20.26
N TRP A 333 -39.08 4.65 20.06
CA TRP A 333 -37.78 4.00 19.83
C TRP A 333 -37.05 3.75 21.14
N ASP A 334 -36.86 2.47 21.48
CA ASP A 334 -36.11 1.98 22.65
C ASP A 334 -34.58 2.11 22.46
N ALA A 335 -34.12 3.33 22.21
CA ALA A 335 -32.73 3.66 21.92
C ALA A 335 -32.11 4.42 23.10
N VAL A 336 -31.61 3.67 24.10
CA VAL A 336 -31.03 4.24 25.33
C VAL A 336 -29.67 4.91 25.08
N GLU A 337 -28.84 4.35 24.20
CA GLU A 337 -27.49 4.88 23.93
C GLU A 337 -27.46 5.91 22.80
N GLY A 338 -26.65 6.97 22.97
CA GLY A 338 -26.49 8.04 21.97
C GLY A 338 -26.04 7.57 20.59
N ILE A 339 -25.17 6.54 20.51
CA ILE A 339 -24.79 5.90 19.24
C ILE A 339 -26.03 5.31 18.56
N ALA A 340 -26.84 4.55 19.30
CA ALA A 340 -28.02 3.89 18.79
C ALA A 340 -29.08 4.89 18.30
N VAL A 341 -29.28 5.98 19.03
CA VAL A 341 -30.17 7.10 18.65
C VAL A 341 -29.72 7.75 17.35
N VAL A 342 -28.47 8.19 17.26
CA VAL A 342 -27.93 8.85 16.05
C VAL A 342 -27.98 7.91 14.85
N ARG A 343 -27.62 6.63 15.03
CA ARG A 343 -27.68 5.61 13.97
C ARG A 343 -29.12 5.30 13.55
N ALA A 344 -30.11 5.24 14.45
CA ALA A 344 -31.52 5.05 14.10
C ALA A 344 -32.07 6.24 13.27
N TRP A 345 -31.73 7.47 13.64
CA TRP A 345 -32.08 8.65 12.86
C TRP A 345 -31.40 8.67 11.48
N ILE A 346 -30.13 8.28 11.39
CA ILE A 346 -29.41 8.13 10.12
C ILE A 346 -30.07 7.07 9.22
N GLU A 347 -30.42 5.90 9.75
CA GLU A 347 -31.11 4.86 8.99
C GLU A 347 -32.48 5.31 8.47
N LYS A 348 -33.26 6.05 9.28
CA LYS A 348 -34.51 6.68 8.84
C LYS A 348 -34.27 7.66 7.68
N ILE A 349 -33.29 8.56 7.80
CA ILE A 349 -32.95 9.51 6.72
C ILE A 349 -32.47 8.77 5.45
N LEU A 350 -31.71 7.68 5.59
CA LEU A 350 -31.28 6.86 4.46
C LEU A 350 -32.47 6.13 3.80
N ALA A 351 -33.43 5.63 4.58
CA ALA A 351 -34.66 5.02 4.08
C ALA A 351 -35.57 6.03 3.36
N ASP A 352 -35.78 7.22 3.92
CA ASP A 352 -36.51 8.34 3.29
C ASP A 352 -35.86 8.76 1.96
N LEU A 353 -34.54 8.65 1.87
CA LEU A 353 -33.75 8.87 0.65
C LEU A 353 -33.70 7.65 -0.29
N LYS A 354 -34.31 6.50 0.06
CA LYS A 354 -34.16 5.21 -0.64
C LYS A 354 -32.71 4.73 -0.81
N VAL A 355 -31.78 5.23 0.00
CA VAL A 355 -30.39 4.78 0.00
C VAL A 355 -30.32 3.46 0.77
N GLN A 356 -29.95 2.39 0.08
CA GLN A 356 -29.89 1.07 0.68
C GLN A 356 -28.78 1.04 1.73
N HIS A 357 -29.07 0.44 2.88
CA HIS A 357 -28.09 0.24 3.95
C HIS A 357 -28.27 -1.14 4.58
N LYS A 358 -27.19 -1.71 5.10
CA LYS A 358 -27.19 -2.95 5.88
C LYS A 358 -26.24 -2.80 7.06
N ARG A 359 -26.63 -3.27 8.24
CA ARG A 359 -25.68 -3.41 9.37
C ARG A 359 -24.58 -4.39 8.97
N VAL A 360 -23.35 -4.12 9.39
CA VAL A 360 -22.20 -5.03 9.25
C VAL A 360 -21.48 -5.15 10.60
N PRO A 361 -20.77 -6.26 10.87
CA PRO A 361 -20.05 -6.45 12.14
C PRO A 361 -19.05 -5.33 12.41
N CYS A 362 -18.98 -4.92 13.68
CA CYS A 362 -18.21 -3.77 14.17
C CYS A 362 -17.69 -4.03 15.59
N GLY A 363 -16.84 -3.14 16.09
CA GLY A 363 -16.31 -3.19 17.45
C GLY A 363 -17.35 -2.89 18.54
N LYS A 364 -16.88 -2.90 19.80
CA LYS A 364 -17.61 -2.25 20.90
C LYS A 364 -17.56 -0.73 20.71
N ASP A 365 -18.59 -0.03 21.17
CA ASP A 365 -18.73 1.44 21.10
C ASP A 365 -18.78 2.05 19.68
N GLU A 366 -19.06 1.22 18.67
CA GLU A 366 -19.35 1.64 17.29
C GLU A 366 -20.48 0.81 16.65
N VAL A 367 -21.22 1.40 15.71
CA VAL A 367 -22.17 0.70 14.83
C VAL A 367 -21.85 1.02 13.37
N SER A 368 -21.67 -0.02 12.56
CA SER A 368 -21.29 0.10 11.16
C SER A 368 -22.40 -0.29 10.18
N LEU A 369 -22.61 0.56 9.17
CA LEU A 369 -23.57 0.41 8.09
C LEU A 369 -22.84 0.36 6.74
N PHE A 370 -23.06 -0.69 5.96
CA PHE A 370 -22.66 -0.72 4.56
C PHE A 370 -23.76 -0.06 3.72
N VAL A 371 -23.47 1.12 3.17
CA VAL A 371 -24.41 2.01 2.49
C VAL A 371 -24.17 1.95 0.98
N THR A 372 -25.23 1.80 0.18
CA THR A 372 -25.22 1.71 -1.28
C THR A 372 -26.23 2.68 -1.87
N ALA A 373 -25.74 3.71 -2.55
CA ALA A 373 -26.56 4.73 -3.19
C ALA A 373 -26.83 4.35 -4.66
N ILE A 374 -28.10 4.13 -5.01
CA ILE A 374 -28.53 3.74 -6.37
C ILE A 374 -28.96 4.96 -7.19
N GLU A 375 -29.81 5.83 -6.63
CA GLU A 375 -30.22 7.10 -7.25
C GLU A 375 -29.81 8.33 -6.41
N ASN A 376 -29.69 9.50 -7.04
CA ASN A 376 -29.40 10.75 -6.32
C ASN A 376 -30.70 11.42 -5.86
N SER A 377 -31.14 11.02 -4.68
CA SER A 377 -32.37 11.48 -4.02
C SER A 377 -32.16 12.71 -3.14
N TRP A 378 -30.95 12.93 -2.59
CA TRP A 378 -30.66 14.02 -1.64
C TRP A 378 -30.41 15.37 -2.32
N VAL A 379 -29.86 15.39 -3.54
CA VAL A 379 -29.60 16.64 -4.27
C VAL A 379 -30.87 17.25 -4.87
N HIS A 380 -30.94 18.57 -4.87
CA HIS A 380 -32.03 19.39 -5.38
C HIS A 380 -33.42 19.13 -4.76
N LEU A 381 -33.55 18.48 -3.60
CA LEU A 381 -34.84 18.25 -2.92
C LEU A 381 -35.68 19.53 -2.74
N ARG A 382 -35.06 20.66 -2.35
CA ARG A 382 -35.74 21.97 -2.27
C ARG A 382 -36.24 22.46 -3.65
N ARG A 383 -35.53 22.17 -4.74
CA ARG A 383 -35.94 22.52 -6.11
C ARG A 383 -37.10 21.64 -6.56
N LYS A 384 -36.94 20.31 -6.45
CA LYS A 384 -37.99 19.30 -6.75
C LYS A 384 -39.30 19.57 -5.99
N LYS A 385 -39.23 19.98 -4.71
CA LYS A 385 -40.43 20.34 -3.93
C LYS A 385 -41.07 21.66 -4.39
N ARG A 386 -40.28 22.67 -4.78
CA ARG A 386 -40.79 23.92 -5.38
C ARG A 386 -41.39 23.70 -6.76
N GLU A 387 -40.74 22.91 -7.62
CA GLU A 387 -41.24 22.51 -8.94
C GLU A 387 -42.58 21.77 -8.82
N ARG A 388 -42.71 20.82 -7.90
CA ARG A 388 -43.99 20.09 -7.66
C ARG A 388 -45.11 20.99 -7.12
N VAL A 389 -44.81 21.93 -6.22
CA VAL A 389 -45.78 22.93 -5.73
C VAL A 389 -46.19 23.90 -6.86
N ARG A 390 -45.28 24.22 -7.78
CA ARG A 390 -45.58 25.04 -8.96
C ARG A 390 -46.51 24.30 -9.93
N GLN A 391 -46.21 23.04 -10.27
CA GLN A 391 -47.08 22.20 -11.09
C GLN A 391 -48.50 22.07 -10.51
N LEU A 392 -48.63 21.91 -9.19
CA LEU A 392 -49.93 21.88 -8.50
C LEU A 392 -50.70 23.21 -8.55
N ARG A 393 -50.04 24.34 -8.83
CA ARG A 393 -50.69 25.65 -9.09
C ARG A 393 -50.98 25.91 -10.57
N GLU A 394 -50.36 25.16 -11.47
CA GLU A 394 -50.50 25.28 -12.93
C GLU A 394 -51.50 24.24 -13.50
N LEU A 395 -52.09 23.39 -12.65
CA LEU A 395 -53.26 22.58 -13.01
C LEU A 395 -54.49 23.45 -13.28
N PRO A 396 -55.32 23.13 -14.29
CA PRO A 396 -56.60 23.80 -14.49
C PRO A 396 -57.49 23.71 -13.24
N ARG A 397 -58.20 24.79 -12.92
CA ARG A 397 -59.36 24.71 -12.03
C ARG A 397 -60.47 23.94 -12.76
N ALA A 398 -61.30 23.22 -12.01
CA ALA A 398 -62.54 22.67 -12.55
C ALA A 398 -63.43 23.81 -13.10
N SER A 399 -64.25 23.53 -14.11
CA SER A 399 -65.26 24.49 -14.58
C SER A 399 -66.32 24.70 -13.50
N ASP A 400 -66.97 25.86 -13.51
CA ASP A 400 -67.98 26.19 -12.51
C ASP A 400 -69.16 25.20 -12.52
N ASP A 401 -69.49 24.60 -13.68
CA ASP A 401 -70.48 23.51 -13.78
C ASP A 401 -70.13 22.29 -12.91
N VAL A 402 -68.84 21.93 -12.85
CA VAL A 402 -68.35 20.80 -12.04
C VAL A 402 -68.29 21.18 -10.56
N LEU A 403 -68.00 22.44 -10.25
CA LEU A 403 -68.07 22.93 -8.86
C LEU A 403 -69.51 22.94 -8.36
N GLN A 404 -70.47 23.42 -9.15
CA GLN A 404 -71.90 23.39 -8.80
C GLN A 404 -72.41 21.95 -8.64
N ALA A 405 -72.08 21.02 -9.54
CA ALA A 405 -72.46 19.62 -9.40
C ALA A 405 -71.93 18.99 -8.08
N MET A 406 -70.70 19.33 -7.67
CA MET A 406 -70.13 18.87 -6.39
C MET A 406 -70.74 19.56 -5.15
N GLU A 407 -71.26 20.78 -5.27
CA GLU A 407 -72.01 21.45 -4.21
C GLU A 407 -73.46 20.92 -4.09
N GLU A 408 -74.10 20.56 -5.20
CA GLU A 408 -75.41 19.90 -5.20
C GLU A 408 -75.34 18.48 -4.60
N GLU A 409 -74.32 17.67 -4.93
CA GLU A 409 -74.10 16.38 -4.25
C GLU A 409 -73.87 16.55 -2.73
N LYS A 410 -73.09 17.55 -2.31
CA LYS A 410 -72.86 17.83 -0.88
C LYS A 410 -74.12 18.26 -0.14
N ASN A 411 -74.90 19.16 -0.72
CA ASN A 411 -76.17 19.61 -0.11
C ASN A 411 -77.18 18.46 -0.05
N SER A 412 -77.16 17.55 -1.03
CA SER A 412 -77.98 16.34 -1.02
C SER A 412 -77.62 15.37 0.11
N GLN A 413 -76.34 15.24 0.48
CA GLN A 413 -75.88 14.36 1.55
C GLN A 413 -76.03 14.93 2.97
N ASN A 414 -75.98 16.25 3.14
CA ASN A 414 -76.04 16.90 4.47
C ASN A 414 -77.44 16.91 5.13
N SER A 415 -78.49 16.43 4.45
CA SER A 415 -79.87 16.52 4.94
C SER A 415 -80.30 15.42 5.94
N VAL A 416 -79.42 14.45 6.28
CA VAL A 416 -79.81 13.22 7.00
C VAL A 416 -78.93 12.87 8.22
N SER A 417 -78.55 13.87 9.04
CA SER A 417 -78.21 13.63 10.46
C SER A 417 -78.20 14.93 11.29
N ASN A 418 -79.11 15.07 12.25
CA ASN A 418 -79.14 16.16 13.23
C ASN A 418 -79.66 15.64 14.59
N SER A 419 -79.32 16.34 15.69
CA SER A 419 -79.33 15.86 17.10
C SER A 419 -78.29 14.75 17.36
N VAL A 420 -77.65 14.65 18.53
CA VAL A 420 -78.04 15.09 19.89
C VAL A 420 -76.96 15.96 20.57
N ASP A 421 -77.37 16.92 21.39
CA ASP A 421 -76.54 17.89 22.14
C ASP A 421 -76.06 17.42 23.53
N CYS A 422 -74.92 17.98 23.98
CA CYS A 422 -74.62 18.52 25.32
C CYS A 422 -73.12 18.88 25.40
N GLU A 423 -72.61 20.11 25.57
CA GLU A 423 -72.91 21.25 26.47
C GLU A 423 -71.73 21.50 27.45
N LYS A 424 -70.92 22.54 27.15
CA LYS A 424 -70.17 23.43 28.10
C LYS A 424 -68.95 22.81 28.86
N SER A 425 -67.97 23.59 29.35
CA SER A 425 -67.83 25.06 29.51
C SER A 425 -66.41 25.59 29.18
N LYS A 426 -66.25 26.93 29.07
CA LYS A 426 -64.99 27.68 28.79
C LYS A 426 -64.59 28.63 29.93
N THR A 427 -63.29 28.91 30.04
CA THR A 427 -62.61 30.15 30.52
C THR A 427 -61.11 30.03 30.12
N GLU A 428 -60.34 30.97 29.55
CA GLU A 428 -60.38 32.46 29.43
C GLU A 428 -60.19 33.17 30.79
N ASP A 429 -59.18 34.00 31.09
CA ASP A 429 -58.01 34.54 30.34
C ASP A 429 -56.75 34.56 31.29
N SER A 430 -55.59 35.22 31.12
CA SER A 430 -55.09 36.29 30.22
C SER A 430 -53.54 36.30 30.10
N GLU A 431 -52.96 37.23 29.32
CA GLU A 431 -51.51 37.43 29.09
C GLU A 431 -50.89 38.57 29.94
N THR A 432 -49.56 38.58 30.13
CA THR A 432 -48.75 39.83 30.19
C THR A 432 -47.24 39.56 30.01
N GLU A 433 -46.56 40.35 29.17
CA GLU A 433 -45.09 40.36 29.03
C GLU A 433 -44.42 41.38 29.99
N LEU A 434 -43.12 41.23 30.29
CA LEU A 434 -42.24 42.35 30.69
C LEU A 434 -40.72 42.04 30.60
N VAL A 435 -40.13 42.40 29.45
CA VAL A 435 -38.81 43.04 29.18
C VAL A 435 -37.64 42.89 30.20
N ALA A 436 -36.45 42.53 29.68
CA ALA A 436 -35.14 42.51 30.38
C ALA A 436 -34.37 43.87 30.28
N PRO A 437 -33.18 44.03 30.91
CA PRO A 437 -31.93 43.85 30.13
C PRO A 437 -30.70 43.37 30.94
N ASP A 438 -29.52 43.47 30.31
CA ASP A 438 -28.21 42.91 30.66
C ASP A 438 -27.43 43.63 31.79
N GLU A 439 -26.42 42.95 32.36
CA GLU A 439 -25.19 43.56 32.91
C GLU A 439 -23.95 42.74 32.49
N ASP A 440 -22.90 43.43 32.02
CA ASP A 440 -21.59 42.86 31.62
C ASP A 440 -20.62 42.74 32.81
N VAL A 441 -19.81 41.67 32.85
CA VAL A 441 -18.55 41.64 33.62
C VAL A 441 -17.41 41.02 32.80
N HIS A 442 -16.47 41.88 32.42
CA HIS A 442 -15.24 41.56 31.67
C HIS A 442 -14.10 41.17 32.64
N LEU A 443 -13.31 40.13 32.32
CA LEU A 443 -11.94 39.96 32.87
C LEU A 443 -11.02 39.27 31.85
N THR A 444 -9.72 39.62 31.88
CA THR A 444 -8.72 39.34 30.84
C THR A 444 -7.34 39.01 31.42
N ALA A 445 -6.62 38.10 30.79
CA ALA A 445 -5.15 37.92 30.79
C ALA A 445 -4.82 36.93 29.64
N ASP A 446 -4.02 37.29 28.63
CA ASP A 446 -2.53 37.27 28.57
C ASP A 446 -1.98 35.82 28.56
N ASP A 447 -1.07 35.43 27.67
CA ASP A 447 0.16 36.12 27.21
C ASP A 447 0.49 35.85 25.72
N GLU A 448 1.37 36.66 25.12
CA GLU A 448 1.86 36.53 23.74
C GLU A 448 3.25 35.85 23.65
N LEU A 449 3.71 35.51 22.44
CA LEU A 449 4.91 36.12 21.83
C LEU A 449 5.26 35.47 20.48
N ARG A 450 5.64 36.30 19.50
CA ARG A 450 6.23 35.91 18.21
C ARG A 450 7.66 36.42 18.16
N GLU A 451 8.55 35.64 17.55
CA GLU A 451 9.75 36.18 16.93
C GLU A 451 9.74 35.86 15.43
N GLU A 452 9.58 36.89 14.60
CA GLU A 452 10.01 36.89 13.21
C GLU A 452 11.31 37.71 13.12
N SER A 453 12.38 37.11 12.61
CA SER A 453 13.57 37.86 12.18
C SER A 453 14.04 37.31 10.83
N ALA A 454 14.48 38.20 9.96
CA ALA A 454 14.63 37.91 8.54
C ALA A 454 16.11 37.77 8.12
N THR A 455 16.38 36.79 7.27
CA THR A 455 17.52 36.80 6.35
C THR A 455 17.02 36.48 4.94
N LYS A 456 17.12 37.47 4.06
CA LYS A 456 16.98 37.29 2.61
C LYS A 456 18.31 36.79 2.02
N GLU A 457 18.24 36.47 0.73
CA GLU A 457 19.34 36.25 -0.23
C GLU A 457 19.89 34.82 -0.39
N LEU A 458 20.28 34.52 -1.63
CA LEU A 458 21.15 33.42 -2.07
C LEU A 458 20.64 31.98 -1.88
N SER A 459 19.67 31.55 -2.70
CA SER A 459 19.97 30.61 -3.81
C SER A 459 18.75 30.31 -4.68
N GLU A 460 18.82 30.70 -5.95
CA GLU A 460 17.98 30.15 -7.03
C GLU A 460 18.63 28.88 -7.60
N HIS A 461 17.98 28.23 -8.57
CA HIS A 461 18.25 26.89 -9.12
C HIS A 461 17.94 25.70 -8.20
N MET A 462 16.83 25.00 -8.48
CA MET A 462 16.74 23.54 -8.70
C MET A 462 15.28 23.10 -9.00
N GLU A 463 14.62 23.75 -9.97
CA GLU A 463 13.31 23.32 -10.52
C GLU A 463 13.39 23.03 -12.03
N GLU A 464 14.42 22.29 -12.48
CA GLU A 464 14.69 22.12 -13.91
C GLU A 464 15.29 20.73 -14.25
N GLU A 465 14.62 19.63 -13.83
CA GLU A 465 15.07 18.26 -14.15
C GLU A 465 13.92 17.21 -14.28
N GLU A 466 12.73 17.58 -14.78
CA GLU A 466 11.66 16.59 -15.07
C GLU A 466 10.85 16.84 -16.37
N THR A 467 11.29 17.75 -17.25
CA THR A 467 10.49 18.30 -18.36
C THR A 467 10.93 17.95 -19.79
N GLU A 468 12.11 17.36 -20.03
CA GLU A 468 12.59 17.06 -21.41
C GLU A 468 12.36 15.61 -21.89
N ALA A 469 12.05 14.66 -21.00
CA ALA A 469 11.88 13.24 -21.34
C ALA A 469 10.54 12.92 -22.04
N LYS A 470 10.14 13.72 -23.04
CA LYS A 470 8.81 13.69 -23.67
C LYS A 470 8.77 14.05 -25.16
N GLN A 471 9.89 13.93 -25.89
CA GLN A 471 9.94 14.22 -27.33
C GLN A 471 11.01 13.39 -28.08
N THR A 472 10.97 12.05 -27.97
CA THR A 472 11.96 11.18 -28.69
C THR A 472 11.51 9.72 -28.94
N GLU A 473 10.22 9.41 -28.93
CA GLU A 473 9.69 8.08 -29.31
C GLU A 473 8.61 8.21 -30.41
N ALA A 474 9.04 8.61 -31.61
CA ALA A 474 8.26 8.54 -32.84
C ALA A 474 9.19 8.44 -34.06
N SER A 475 8.74 7.75 -35.12
CA SER A 475 9.49 7.41 -36.35
C SER A 475 10.73 6.53 -36.18
N PHE A 476 10.70 5.34 -36.80
CA PHE A 476 11.77 4.69 -37.58
C PHE A 476 11.43 3.20 -37.84
N ASN A 477 10.56 2.95 -38.83
CA ASN A 477 10.62 1.73 -39.67
C ASN A 477 9.63 1.81 -40.85
N GLU A 478 10.12 2.25 -42.00
CA GLU A 478 9.61 1.87 -43.32
C GLU A 478 10.83 1.53 -44.20
N GLY A 479 10.81 0.38 -44.88
CA GLY A 479 12.00 -0.19 -45.52
C GLY A 479 11.70 -1.42 -46.35
N SER A 480 11.27 -1.19 -47.59
CA SER A 480 10.83 -2.21 -48.56
C SER A 480 11.87 -3.31 -48.87
N SER A 481 11.41 -4.54 -49.04
CA SER A 481 11.73 -5.35 -50.24
C SER A 481 10.70 -6.46 -50.45
N SER A 482 10.70 -7.09 -51.64
CA SER A 482 9.57 -7.88 -52.17
C SER A 482 10.04 -9.12 -52.96
N ALA A 483 9.33 -10.25 -52.85
CA ALA A 483 9.13 -11.25 -53.92
C ALA A 483 8.19 -12.41 -53.49
N GLU A 484 7.19 -12.73 -54.34
CA GLU A 484 6.90 -14.06 -54.95
C GLU A 484 6.87 -15.36 -54.09
N GLN A 485 6.08 -16.41 -54.38
CA GLN A 485 4.96 -16.74 -55.30
C GLN A 485 4.34 -18.07 -54.76
N GLY A 486 3.05 -18.39 -55.00
CA GLY A 486 2.49 -19.73 -54.64
C GLY A 486 0.97 -19.87 -54.69
N ALA A 487 0.45 -20.97 -55.25
CA ALA A 487 -0.96 -21.13 -55.66
C ALA A 487 -1.93 -21.77 -54.62
N GLN A 488 -3.23 -21.70 -54.96
CA GLN A 488 -4.41 -22.26 -54.27
C GLN A 488 -4.76 -23.69 -54.80
N PRO A 489 -5.99 -24.26 -54.59
CA PRO A 489 -6.62 -24.73 -53.34
C PRO A 489 -7.21 -26.18 -53.48
N SER A 490 -7.97 -26.67 -52.49
CA SER A 490 -9.34 -27.25 -52.61
C SER A 490 -9.66 -28.35 -51.56
N GLU A 491 -10.93 -28.79 -51.53
CA GLU A 491 -11.53 -29.85 -50.69
C GLU A 491 -11.60 -29.59 -49.15
N GLU A 492 -12.47 -30.29 -48.42
CA GLU A 492 -13.94 -30.14 -48.35
C GLU A 492 -14.47 -30.78 -47.04
N ALA A 493 -15.77 -30.59 -46.73
CA ALA A 493 -16.55 -31.27 -45.69
C ALA A 493 -16.15 -31.09 -44.19
N GLY A 494 -17.11 -31.33 -43.28
CA GLY A 494 -16.85 -31.45 -41.83
C GLY A 494 -17.63 -30.53 -40.88
N ASN A 495 -18.97 -30.54 -40.92
CA ASN A 495 -19.79 -29.88 -39.88
C ASN A 495 -19.62 -30.57 -38.51
N LEU A 496 -19.16 -29.85 -37.48
CA LEU A 496 -19.46 -30.16 -36.08
C LEU A 496 -19.46 -28.89 -35.22
N THR A 497 -20.65 -28.51 -34.73
CA THR A 497 -20.82 -27.39 -33.80
C THR A 497 -20.51 -27.82 -32.37
N ALA A 498 -19.55 -27.16 -31.72
CA ALA A 498 -19.28 -27.29 -30.29
C ALA A 498 -19.42 -25.92 -29.59
N GLU A 499 -19.91 -25.92 -28.36
CA GLU A 499 -20.45 -24.73 -27.72
C GLU A 499 -19.37 -23.76 -27.22
N LYS A 500 -19.43 -22.50 -27.66
CA LYS A 500 -18.73 -21.41 -26.97
C LYS A 500 -19.47 -21.07 -25.67
N GLY A 501 -19.05 -21.69 -24.57
CA GLY A 501 -19.53 -21.36 -23.22
C GLY A 501 -19.41 -19.86 -22.96
N GLN A 502 -20.56 -19.19 -22.88
CA GLN A 502 -20.61 -17.77 -22.55
C GLN A 502 -20.28 -17.60 -21.07
N SER A 503 -19.23 -16.84 -20.75
CA SER A 503 -19.03 -16.37 -19.39
C SER A 503 -20.25 -15.53 -18.96
N PRO A 504 -20.73 -15.66 -17.72
CA PRO A 504 -21.86 -14.87 -17.26
C PRO A 504 -21.47 -13.40 -17.29
N LYS A 505 -22.11 -12.63 -18.17
CA LYS A 505 -22.02 -11.17 -18.15
C LYS A 505 -22.50 -10.71 -16.78
N GLU A 506 -21.59 -10.25 -15.93
CA GLU A 506 -21.95 -9.67 -14.65
C GLU A 506 -22.93 -8.52 -14.90
N THR A 507 -24.18 -8.68 -14.46
CA THR A 507 -25.18 -7.61 -14.50
C THR A 507 -24.64 -6.43 -13.72
N SER A 508 -24.13 -5.43 -14.46
CA SER A 508 -23.52 -4.23 -13.89
C SER A 508 -24.60 -3.42 -13.17
N ARG A 509 -24.78 -3.73 -11.88
CA ARG A 509 -25.79 -3.09 -11.03
C ARG A 509 -25.44 -1.61 -10.95
N CYS A 510 -26.25 -0.78 -11.59
CA CYS A 510 -26.02 0.67 -11.61
C CYS A 510 -26.16 1.23 -10.19
N PHE A 511 -25.05 1.60 -9.58
CA PHE A 511 -24.98 2.34 -8.31
C PHE A 511 -24.06 3.56 -8.49
N LEU A 512 -24.35 4.62 -7.75
CA LEU A 512 -23.56 5.86 -7.74
C LEU A 512 -22.29 5.69 -6.90
N PHE A 513 -22.44 5.13 -5.69
CA PHE A 513 -21.32 4.73 -4.83
C PHE A 513 -21.76 3.73 -3.74
N LYS A 514 -20.77 3.09 -3.13
CA LYS A 514 -20.87 2.33 -1.89
C LYS A 514 -19.87 2.88 -0.88
N CYS A 515 -20.27 2.95 0.38
CA CYS A 515 -19.41 3.40 1.46
C CYS A 515 -19.71 2.63 2.75
N LEU A 516 -18.67 2.40 3.56
CA LEU A 516 -18.82 1.96 4.94
C LEU A 516 -19.02 3.20 5.81
N MET A 517 -20.16 3.30 6.48
CA MET A 517 -20.50 4.38 7.39
C MET A 517 -20.43 3.85 8.82
N ASN A 518 -19.56 4.42 9.65
CA ASN A 518 -19.42 4.06 11.05
C ASN A 518 -19.99 5.19 11.92
N VAL A 519 -20.76 4.84 12.95
CA VAL A 519 -21.27 5.75 13.98
C VAL A 519 -20.64 5.35 15.30
N LYS A 520 -19.84 6.22 15.91
CA LYS A 520 -18.94 5.90 17.04
C LYS A 520 -19.06 6.92 18.16
N LYS A 521 -18.75 6.53 19.40
CA LYS A 521 -18.61 7.47 20.51
C LYS A 521 -17.29 8.26 20.41
N GLU A 522 -17.36 9.57 20.51
CA GLU A 522 -16.20 10.49 20.54
C GLU A 522 -16.31 11.33 21.82
N GLY A 523 -15.81 10.79 22.94
CA GLY A 523 -16.02 11.37 24.27
C GLY A 523 -17.50 11.32 24.68
N ASN A 524 -18.14 12.49 24.74
CA ASN A 524 -19.59 12.63 24.97
C ASN A 524 -20.39 12.79 23.67
N ASP A 525 -19.71 13.07 22.55
CA ASP A 525 -20.32 13.28 21.24
C ASP A 525 -20.38 11.98 20.44
N VAL A 526 -21.02 12.01 19.27
CA VAL A 526 -21.07 10.88 18.34
C VAL A 526 -20.45 11.27 16.99
N LEU A 527 -19.35 10.61 16.64
CA LEU A 527 -18.66 10.77 15.36
C LEU A 527 -19.28 9.86 14.30
N VAL A 528 -19.55 10.42 13.12
CA VAL A 528 -19.99 9.68 11.93
C VAL A 528 -18.88 9.71 10.88
N GLU A 529 -18.31 8.55 10.53
CA GLU A 529 -17.26 8.39 9.52
C GLU A 529 -17.79 7.69 8.25
N MET A 530 -17.67 8.32 7.08
CA MET A 530 -17.97 7.70 5.78
C MET A 530 -16.68 7.36 5.02
N HIS A 531 -16.36 6.06 4.98
CA HIS A 531 -15.23 5.50 4.25
C HIS A 531 -15.67 5.09 2.84
N TRP A 532 -14.98 5.63 1.83
CA TRP A 532 -15.22 5.28 0.43
C TRP A 532 -14.84 3.82 0.16
N VAL A 533 -15.74 3.05 -0.48
CA VAL A 533 -15.44 1.69 -0.97
C VAL A 533 -15.27 1.74 -2.48
N GLU A 534 -16.32 2.09 -3.22
CA GLU A 534 -16.31 2.16 -4.69
C GLU A 534 -17.43 3.08 -5.21
N GLY A 535 -17.39 3.47 -6.48
CA GLY A 535 -18.41 4.33 -7.08
C GLY A 535 -17.91 5.21 -8.23
N GLN A 536 -18.84 5.93 -8.83
CA GLN A 536 -18.62 6.81 -9.99
C GLN A 536 -18.01 8.15 -9.60
N ASN A 537 -18.49 8.76 -8.50
CA ASN A 537 -18.00 10.06 -8.03
C ASN A 537 -18.04 10.14 -6.49
N ARG A 538 -16.91 10.55 -5.88
CA ARG A 538 -16.78 10.73 -4.43
C ARG A 538 -17.55 11.94 -3.88
N ASP A 539 -17.78 12.96 -4.69
CA ASP A 539 -18.53 14.14 -4.26
C ASP A 539 -20.00 13.83 -3.99
N LEU A 540 -20.56 12.78 -4.62
CA LEU A 540 -21.90 12.28 -4.29
C LEU A 540 -21.95 11.73 -2.84
N MET A 541 -20.88 11.08 -2.39
CA MET A 541 -20.74 10.64 -0.99
C MET A 541 -20.57 11.84 -0.04
N ASN A 542 -19.83 12.87 -0.45
CA ASN A 542 -19.67 14.12 0.32
C ASN A 542 -21.01 14.89 0.45
N GLN A 543 -21.79 14.94 -0.63
CA GLN A 543 -23.12 15.54 -0.66
C GLN A 543 -24.11 14.76 0.21
N LEU A 544 -24.05 13.43 0.24
CA LEU A 544 -24.87 12.62 1.17
C LEU A 544 -24.45 12.87 2.62
N CYS A 545 -23.15 12.90 2.93
CA CYS A 545 -22.61 13.23 4.25
C CYS A 545 -23.11 14.61 4.74
N THR A 546 -23.00 15.61 3.87
CA THR A 546 -23.47 16.98 4.12
C THR A 546 -24.99 17.03 4.31
N TYR A 547 -25.76 16.26 3.53
CA TYR A 547 -27.21 16.17 3.70
C TYR A 547 -27.61 15.50 5.02
N LEU A 548 -26.94 14.41 5.41
CA LEU A 548 -27.15 13.71 6.68
C LEU A 548 -26.90 14.65 7.86
N ARG A 549 -25.72 15.28 7.94
CA ARG A 549 -25.39 16.30 8.95
C ARG A 549 -26.47 17.39 9.03
N ASN A 550 -26.87 17.93 7.87
CA ASN A 550 -27.85 19.02 7.78
C ASN A 550 -29.29 18.58 8.00
N GLN A 551 -29.60 17.28 8.08
CA GLN A 551 -30.91 16.76 8.50
C GLN A 551 -30.89 16.39 9.98
N VAL A 552 -29.83 15.77 10.50
CA VAL A 552 -29.65 15.49 11.93
C VAL A 552 -29.76 16.79 12.75
N LEU A 553 -29.14 17.88 12.30
CA LEU A 553 -29.28 19.21 12.92
C LEU A 553 -30.69 19.83 12.76
N ARG A 554 -31.40 19.52 11.67
CA ARG A 554 -32.76 20.04 11.43
C ARG A 554 -33.86 19.29 12.17
N LEU A 555 -33.62 18.03 12.54
CA LEU A 555 -34.49 17.24 13.41
C LEU A 555 -34.47 17.73 14.85
N VAL A 556 -33.40 18.43 15.24
CA VAL A 556 -33.27 19.13 16.52
C VAL A 556 -34.02 20.46 16.44
N ALA A 557 -33.70 21.32 15.46
CA ALA A 557 -34.36 22.61 15.22
C ALA A 557 -35.76 22.54 14.56
N SER A 558 -36.56 21.53 14.91
CA SER A 558 -37.97 21.33 14.49
C SER A 558 -38.75 20.60 15.59
#